data_AF-A0A942RMX5-F1
#
_entry.id   AF-A0A942RMX5-F1
#
_cell.length_a   1.000
_cell.length_b   1.000
_cell.length_c   1.000
_cell.angle_alpha   90.00
_cell.angle_beta   90.00
_cell.angle_gamma   90.00
#
_symmetry.space_group_name_H-M   'P 1'
#
loop_
_entity.id
_entity.type
_entity.pdbx_description
1 polymer ?
#
loop_
_entity_poly.entity_id
_entity_poly.type
_entity_poly.pdbx_seq_one_letter_code
_entity_poly.pdbx_strand_id
1 'polypeptide(L)'
;IEKLLVLLQEEFQGLIFTNLVDFDMLFGHRNDPAGYAEELVKFDKRLPEIINSLQANDLLIITADHGTDPTNASTDHSREYVPVLIYHRGIKGDHNLGIRETFADVAQTICTYLQIEPMKHGTSMLTEGE
;
A
#
# COMPACT_ATOMS: atom_id res chain seq x y z
N ILE A 1 -5.46 5.27 -10.42
CA ILE A 1 -4.32 6.21 -10.30
C ILE A 1 -4.72 7.66 -10.56
N GLU A 2 -5.32 8.01 -11.70
CA GLU A 2 -5.71 9.41 -11.99
C GLU A 2 -6.48 10.10 -10.85
N LYS A 3 -7.50 9.42 -10.29
CA LYS A 3 -8.26 9.97 -9.16
C LYS A 3 -7.40 10.22 -7.92
N LEU A 4 -6.43 9.35 -7.64
CA LEU A 4 -5.50 9.55 -6.53
C LEU A 4 -4.65 10.80 -6.77
N LEU A 5 -4.12 10.99 -7.98
CA LEU A 5 -3.33 12.19 -8.32
C LEU A 5 -4.13 13.48 -8.21
N VAL A 6 -5.42 13.45 -8.58
CA VAL A 6 -6.32 14.60 -8.37
C VAL A 6 -6.48 14.90 -6.88
N LEU A 7 -6.77 13.88 -6.06
CA LEU A 7 -6.93 14.05 -4.61
C LEU A 7 -5.65 14.56 -3.93
N LEU A 8 -4.47 14.15 -4.40
CA LEU A 8 -3.18 14.63 -3.88
C LEU A 8 -2.91 16.12 -4.19
N GLN A 9 -3.70 16.74 -5.06
CA GLN A 9 -3.62 18.18 -5.35
C GLN A 9 -4.59 19.02 -4.51
N GLU A 10 -5.51 18.38 -3.79
CA GLU A 10 -6.49 19.05 -2.95
C GLU A 10 -5.93 19.29 -1.54
N GLU A 11 -6.33 20.39 -0.89
CA GLU A 11 -6.00 20.61 0.51
C GLU A 11 -6.87 19.70 1.39
N PHE A 12 -6.23 18.73 2.04
CA PHE A 12 -6.91 17.70 2.83
C PHE A 12 -6.10 17.31 4.06
N GLN A 13 -6.79 16.94 5.14
CA GLN A 13 -6.20 16.33 6.33
C GLN A 13 -6.97 15.06 6.69
N GLY A 14 -6.28 13.91 6.66
CA GLY A 14 -6.86 12.62 6.99
C GLY A 14 -6.23 11.49 6.18
N LEU A 15 -7.06 10.52 5.77
CA LEU A 15 -6.64 9.34 5.00
C LEU A 15 -7.27 9.32 3.60
N ILE A 16 -6.43 9.20 2.57
CA ILE A 16 -6.86 8.77 1.23
C ILE A 16 -6.61 7.26 1.13
N PHE A 17 -7.69 6.47 1.10
CA PHE A 17 -7.58 5.01 0.98
C PHE A 17 -7.99 4.56 -0.43
N THR A 18 -7.00 4.10 -1.21
CA THR A 18 -7.19 3.68 -2.60
C THR A 18 -7.03 2.17 -2.74
N ASN A 19 -7.95 1.53 -3.47
CA ASN A 19 -7.82 0.14 -3.92
C ASN A 19 -7.59 0.08 -5.44
N LEU A 20 -6.63 -0.75 -5.88
CA LEU A 20 -6.34 -1.03 -7.29
C LEU A 20 -6.80 -2.45 -7.63
N VAL A 21 -8.09 -2.60 -7.91
CA VAL A 21 -8.77 -3.90 -7.96
C VAL A 21 -8.43 -4.75 -9.19
N ASP A 22 -7.85 -4.16 -10.25
CA ASP A 22 -7.64 -4.85 -11.52
C ASP A 22 -6.69 -6.06 -11.40
N PHE A 23 -5.69 -5.99 -10.51
CA PHE A 23 -4.79 -7.11 -10.19
C PHE A 23 -5.56 -8.38 -9.84
N ASP A 24 -6.56 -8.24 -8.97
CA ASP A 24 -7.41 -9.32 -8.49
C ASP A 24 -8.43 -9.76 -9.56
N MET A 25 -9.24 -8.81 -10.01
CA MET A 25 -10.48 -9.08 -10.74
C MET A 25 -10.26 -9.38 -12.24
N LEU A 26 -9.21 -8.80 -12.83
CA LEU A 26 -8.91 -8.97 -14.26
C LEU A 26 -7.80 -9.98 -14.53
N PHE A 27 -6.87 -10.18 -13.60
CA PHE A 27 -5.67 -11.00 -13.84
C PHE A 27 -5.53 -12.19 -12.88
N GLY A 28 -5.65 -11.97 -11.57
CA GLY A 28 -5.54 -13.00 -10.54
C GLY A 28 -6.58 -14.10 -10.70
N HIS A 29 -7.87 -13.78 -10.56
CA HIS A 29 -8.97 -14.75 -10.72
C HIS A 29 -9.07 -15.38 -12.11
N ARG A 30 -8.41 -14.79 -13.12
CA ARG A 30 -8.43 -15.27 -14.51
C ARG A 30 -7.20 -16.11 -14.88
N ASN A 31 -6.28 -16.32 -13.93
CA ASN A 31 -5.03 -17.03 -14.13
C ASN A 31 -4.29 -16.53 -15.38
N ASP A 32 -4.10 -15.21 -15.45
CA ASP A 32 -3.35 -14.53 -16.50
C ASP A 32 -2.04 -13.91 -15.95
N PRO A 33 -0.95 -14.70 -15.85
CA PRO A 33 0.33 -14.21 -15.35
C PRO A 33 0.92 -13.08 -16.18
N ALA A 34 0.70 -13.10 -17.51
CA ALA A 34 1.26 -12.11 -18.41
C ALA A 34 0.55 -10.76 -18.23
N GLY A 35 -0.77 -10.76 -18.16
CA GLY A 35 -1.56 -9.56 -17.85
C GLY A 35 -1.27 -9.02 -16.45
N TYR A 36 -1.15 -9.89 -15.45
CA TYR A 36 -0.78 -9.49 -14.08
C TYR A 36 0.59 -8.78 -14.06
N ALA A 37 1.60 -9.37 -14.70
CA ALA A 37 2.93 -8.78 -14.78
C ALA A 37 2.94 -7.45 -15.54
N GLU A 38 2.19 -7.34 -16.63
CA GLU A 38 2.06 -6.09 -17.37
C GLU A 38 1.40 -4.98 -16.52
N GLU A 39 0.37 -5.33 -15.74
CA GLU A 39 -0.30 -4.38 -14.86
C GLU A 39 0.61 -3.93 -13.71
N LEU A 40 1.44 -4.80 -13.16
CA LEU A 40 2.44 -4.44 -12.16
C LEU A 40 3.43 -3.41 -12.72
N VAL A 41 3.91 -3.63 -13.95
CA VAL A 41 4.80 -2.69 -14.64
C VAL A 41 4.09 -1.36 -14.96
N LYS A 42 2.80 -1.38 -15.30
CA LYS A 42 2.02 -0.15 -15.50
C LYS A 42 1.91 0.65 -14.21
N PHE A 43 1.60 0.00 -13.09
CA PHE A 43 1.57 0.66 -11.79
C PHE A 43 2.93 1.25 -11.41
N ASP A 44 4.00 0.46 -11.53
CA ASP A 44 5.37 0.89 -11.22
C ASP A 44 5.78 2.15 -12.01
N LYS A 45 5.45 2.21 -13.32
CA LYS A 45 5.69 3.40 -14.16
C LYS A 45 4.96 4.65 -13.68
N ARG A 46 3.83 4.51 -12.98
CA ARG A 46 3.05 5.62 -12.42
C ARG A 46 3.49 6.01 -11.01
N LEU A 47 4.25 5.16 -10.32
CA LEU A 47 4.68 5.39 -8.93
C LEU A 47 5.47 6.71 -8.76
N PRO A 48 6.37 7.12 -9.69
CA PRO A 48 7.02 8.42 -9.60
C PRO A 48 6.06 9.62 -9.60
N GLU A 49 4.92 9.54 -10.31
CA GLU A 49 3.92 10.61 -10.31
C GLU A 49 3.27 10.76 -8.93
N ILE A 50 2.98 9.64 -8.25
CA ILE A 50 2.44 9.63 -6.88
C ILE A 50 3.47 10.24 -5.94
N ILE A 51 4.70 9.73 -5.93
CA ILE A 51 5.78 10.19 -5.03
C ILE A 51 6.04 11.69 -5.22
N ASN A 52 6.08 12.17 -6.46
CA ASN A 52 6.33 13.59 -6.75
C ASN A 52 5.18 14.51 -6.33
N SER A 53 3.96 13.99 -6.22
CA SER A 53 2.77 14.75 -5.80
C SER A 53 2.61 14.83 -4.28
N LEU A 54 3.32 14.00 -3.50
CA LEU A 54 3.28 14.05 -2.03
C LEU A 54 3.83 15.38 -1.49
N GLN A 55 3.21 15.90 -0.44
CA GLN A 55 3.68 17.04 0.34
C GLN A 55 4.77 16.63 1.34
N ALA A 56 5.37 17.60 2.03
CA ALA A 56 6.44 17.36 2.99
C ALA A 56 5.99 16.49 4.17
N ASN A 57 4.72 16.62 4.58
CA ASN A 57 4.12 15.94 5.72
C ASN A 57 3.09 14.91 5.25
N ASP A 58 3.36 14.20 4.14
CA ASP A 58 2.53 13.08 3.71
C ASP A 58 3.23 11.75 3.97
N LEU A 59 2.44 10.73 4.33
CA LEU A 59 2.86 9.34 4.47
C LEU A 59 2.17 8.48 3.42
N LEU A 60 2.96 7.80 2.58
CA LEU A 60 2.48 6.81 1.62
C LEU A 60 2.72 5.40 2.17
N ILE A 61 1.66 4.60 2.22
CA ILE A 61 1.74 3.17 2.56
C ILE A 61 1.21 2.37 1.37
N ILE A 62 2.00 1.40 0.88
CA ILE A 62 1.60 0.46 -0.17
C ILE A 62 1.55 -0.94 0.44
N THR A 63 0.41 -1.62 0.29
CA THR A 63 0.18 -2.99 0.77
C THR A 63 -0.80 -3.72 -0.15
N ALA A 64 -0.92 -5.04 0.05
CA ALA A 64 -2.04 -5.83 -0.44
C ALA A 64 -2.87 -6.35 0.77
N ASP A 65 -4.00 -7.00 0.49
CA ASP A 65 -4.91 -7.58 1.47
C ASP A 65 -4.95 -9.11 1.42
N HIS A 66 -4.53 -9.71 0.31
CA HIS A 66 -4.28 -11.16 0.15
C HIS A 66 -3.42 -11.43 -1.09
N GLY A 67 -3.19 -12.71 -1.40
CA GLY A 67 -2.62 -13.13 -2.68
C GLY A 67 -3.72 -13.56 -3.66
N THR A 68 -3.39 -13.53 -4.95
CA THR A 68 -4.14 -14.15 -6.04
C THR A 68 -3.18 -14.67 -7.10
N ASP A 69 -2.43 -15.71 -6.75
CA ASP A 69 -1.40 -16.31 -7.63
C ASP A 69 -2.00 -16.76 -8.99
N PRO A 70 -1.71 -16.05 -10.10
CA PRO A 70 -2.30 -16.34 -11.40
C PRO A 70 -1.67 -17.58 -12.07
N THR A 71 -0.67 -18.20 -11.44
CA THR A 71 -0.03 -19.43 -11.93
C THR A 71 -0.61 -20.69 -11.27
N ASN A 72 -1.47 -20.52 -10.27
CA ASN A 72 -2.18 -21.60 -9.62
C ASN A 72 -3.38 -22.05 -10.47
N ALA A 73 -3.81 -23.31 -10.31
CA ALA A 73 -5.02 -23.83 -10.95
C ALA A 73 -6.31 -23.32 -10.29
N SER A 74 -6.24 -22.84 -9.05
CA SER A 74 -7.36 -22.19 -8.36
C SER A 74 -7.81 -20.93 -9.08
N THR A 75 -9.08 -20.58 -8.95
CA THR A 75 -9.61 -19.26 -9.32
C THR A 75 -10.08 -18.50 -8.07
N ASP A 76 -9.70 -18.96 -6.88
CA ASP A 76 -9.95 -18.31 -5.59
C ASP A 76 -8.63 -17.74 -5.03
N HIS A 77 -8.71 -16.90 -4.00
CA HIS A 77 -7.56 -16.25 -3.41
C HIS A 77 -6.55 -17.25 -2.81
N SER A 78 -5.28 -16.82 -2.77
CA SER A 78 -4.20 -17.53 -2.09
C SER A 78 -3.89 -16.88 -0.75
N ARG A 79 -3.56 -17.71 0.25
CA ARG A 79 -3.17 -17.24 1.58
C ARG A 79 -1.67 -16.92 1.60
N GLU A 80 -1.35 -15.68 1.28
CA GLU A 80 0.03 -15.19 1.17
C GLU A 80 0.36 -14.08 2.16
N TYR A 81 1.65 -13.89 2.40
CA TYR A 81 2.13 -12.63 2.98
C TYR A 81 1.92 -11.51 1.96
N VAL A 82 1.63 -10.31 2.46
CA VAL A 82 1.49 -9.10 1.64
C VAL A 82 2.71 -8.19 1.87
N PRO A 83 3.19 -7.46 0.86
CA PRO A 83 4.23 -6.46 1.07
C PRO A 83 3.68 -5.31 1.91
N VAL A 84 4.52 -4.66 2.70
CA VAL A 84 4.25 -3.34 3.28
C VAL A 84 5.44 -2.46 2.97
N LEU A 85 5.19 -1.37 2.25
CA LEU A 85 6.16 -0.32 1.97
C LEU A 85 5.64 0.98 2.58
N ILE A 86 6.50 1.68 3.30
CA ILE A 86 6.18 2.98 3.92
C ILE A 86 7.18 4.00 3.38
N TYR A 87 6.67 5.13 2.90
CA TYR A 87 7.47 6.21 2.36
C TYR A 87 6.94 7.56 2.87
N HIS A 88 7.85 8.45 3.26
CA HIS A 88 7.57 9.86 3.46
C HIS A 88 8.75 10.69 2.95
N ARG A 89 8.51 11.97 2.69
CA ARG A 89 9.61 12.88 2.34
C ARG A 89 10.53 13.05 3.54
N GLY A 90 11.83 12.94 3.31
CA GLY A 90 12.84 13.12 4.33
C GLY A 90 13.22 11.87 5.13
N ILE A 91 12.67 10.69 4.77
CA ILE A 91 13.13 9.40 5.32
C ILE A 91 14.64 9.25 5.11
N LYS A 92 15.36 8.77 6.14
CA LYS A 92 16.83 8.70 6.14
C LYS A 92 17.31 7.25 6.06
N GLY A 93 17.60 6.81 4.84
CA GLY A 93 18.09 5.46 4.57
C GLY A 93 16.97 4.42 4.57
N ASP A 94 17.38 3.16 4.47
CA ASP A 94 16.46 2.04 4.33
C ASP A 94 16.22 1.38 5.69
N HIS A 95 14.95 1.25 6.07
CA HIS A 95 14.53 0.61 7.31
C HIS A 95 13.83 -0.71 7.02
N ASN A 96 14.39 -1.82 7.50
CA ASN A 96 13.73 -3.12 7.42
C ASN A 96 12.70 -3.24 8.55
N LEU A 97 11.41 -3.22 8.20
CA LEU A 97 10.28 -3.33 9.14
C LEU A 97 10.10 -4.73 9.75
N GLY A 98 10.86 -5.71 9.24
CA GLY A 98 10.69 -7.12 9.57
C GLY A 98 9.38 -7.70 9.05
N ILE A 99 9.08 -8.93 9.47
CA ILE A 99 7.77 -9.55 9.23
C ILE A 99 6.78 -8.96 10.23
N ARG A 100 5.58 -8.62 9.75
CA ARG A 100 4.49 -8.12 10.57
C ARG A 100 3.54 -9.26 10.92
N GLU A 101 3.12 -9.32 12.17
CA GLU A 101 2.24 -10.39 12.68
C GLU A 101 0.78 -10.19 12.25
N THR A 102 0.39 -8.96 11.89
CA THR A 102 -0.99 -8.63 11.54
C THR A 102 -1.09 -7.41 10.62
N PHE A 103 -2.10 -7.39 9.76
CA PHE A 103 -2.44 -6.20 8.95
C PHE A 103 -2.87 -5.01 9.82
N ALA A 104 -3.27 -5.27 11.07
CA ALA A 104 -3.61 -4.21 12.02
C ALA A 104 -2.43 -3.28 12.31
N ASP A 105 -1.19 -3.69 12.04
CA ASP A 105 -0.01 -2.82 12.14
C ASP A 105 -0.11 -1.61 11.20
N VAL A 106 -0.69 -1.76 10.00
CA VAL A 106 -0.95 -0.63 9.09
C VAL A 106 -1.94 0.35 9.70
N ALA A 107 -3.06 -0.15 10.24
CA ALA A 107 -4.06 0.68 10.90
C ALA A 107 -3.48 1.40 12.13
N GLN A 108 -2.71 0.68 12.95
CA GLN A 108 -2.06 1.26 14.13
C GLN A 108 -1.03 2.34 13.74
N THR A 109 -0.29 2.13 12.64
CA THR A 109 0.63 3.12 12.08
C THR A 109 -0.11 4.38 11.63
N ILE A 110 -1.24 4.25 10.94
CA ILE A 110 -2.09 5.37 10.53
C ILE A 110 -2.61 6.13 11.75
N CYS A 111 -3.10 5.43 12.79
CA CYS A 111 -3.56 6.07 14.02
C CYS A 111 -2.45 6.86 14.71
N THR A 112 -1.26 6.29 14.81
CA THR A 112 -0.08 6.96 15.37
C THR A 112 0.28 8.21 14.57
N TYR A 113 0.32 8.11 13.24
CA TYR A 113 0.65 9.22 12.35
C TYR A 113 -0.36 10.38 12.43
N LEU A 114 -1.65 10.06 12.41
CA LEU A 114 -2.74 11.06 12.49
C LEU A 114 -3.00 11.55 13.93
N GLN A 115 -2.30 11.00 14.93
CA GLN A 115 -2.47 11.32 16.35
C GLN A 115 -3.92 11.12 16.85
N ILE A 116 -4.57 10.05 16.40
CA ILE A 116 -5.92 9.65 16.82
C ILE A 116 -5.87 8.43 17.76
N GLU A 117 -7.02 8.03 18.30
CA GLU A 117 -7.07 6.90 19.22
C GLU A 117 -6.47 5.62 18.62
N PRO A 118 -5.68 4.86 19.40
CA PRO A 118 -5.05 3.65 18.93
C PRO A 118 -6.06 2.53 18.70
N MET A 119 -5.69 1.60 17.83
CA MET A 119 -6.47 0.40 17.58
C MET A 119 -6.30 -0.59 18.74
N LYS A 120 -7.26 -1.50 18.90
CA LYS A 120 -7.15 -2.61 19.87
C LYS A 120 -6.06 -3.62 19.51
N HIS A 121 -5.65 -3.64 18.24
CA HIS A 121 -4.72 -4.60 17.67
C HIS A 121 -3.71 -3.87 16.78
N GLY A 122 -2.53 -4.46 16.65
CA GLY A 122 -1.45 -3.96 15.83
C GLY A 122 -0.40 -3.19 16.64
N THR A 123 0.78 -3.03 16.04
CA THR A 123 1.89 -2.24 16.54
C THR A 123 2.32 -1.27 15.44
N SER A 124 2.48 0.01 15.80
CA SER A 124 2.94 1.01 14.83
C SER A 124 4.32 0.65 14.28
N MET A 125 4.52 0.91 12.99
CA MET A 125 5.78 0.72 12.29
C MET A 125 6.63 2.00 12.22
N LEU A 126 6.13 3.13 12.74
CA LEU A 126 6.89 4.37 12.85
C LEU A 126 7.79 4.35 14.09
N THR A 127 9.01 4.86 13.97
CA THR A 127 9.96 5.02 15.06
C THR A 127 9.96 6.44 15.62
N GLU A 128 10.54 6.65 16.81
CA GLU A 128 10.61 7.98 17.42
C GLU A 128 11.37 8.97 16.53
N GLY A 129 10.67 10.00 16.04
CA GLY A 129 11.23 11.05 15.18
C GLY A 129 10.77 11.01 13.71
N GLU A 130 9.96 10.01 13.36
CA GLU A 130 9.16 9.92 12.12
C GLU A 130 7.70 10.33 12.39
#